data_AF-A0A0H3HIH4-F1
#
_entry.id   AF-A0A0H3HIH4-F1
#
_cell.length_a   1.000
_cell.length_b   1.000
_cell.length_c   1.000
_cell.angle_alpha   90.00
_cell.angle_beta   90.00
_cell.angle_gamma   90.00
#
_symmetry.space_group_name_H-M   'P 1'
#
loop_
_entity.id
_entity.type
_entity.pdbx_description
1 polymer ?
#
loop_
_entity_poly.entity_id
_entity_poly.type
_entity_poly.pdbx_seq_one_letter_code
_entity_poly.pdbx_strand_id
1 'polypeptide(L)'
;MRPWRRTAHFVIYGKPTGRDARLGLVIGKKYAARAVTRNLVKRLAREAFRTRRAEFAGWDILLRLHARFDKKAMPSAASAPLAALCAGEIRELLDRAAREVARRNGAKPASE
;
A
#
# COMPACT_ATOMS: atom_id res chain seq x y z
N MET A 1 8.58 -0.36 14.21
CA MET A 1 8.75 -0.12 12.75
C MET A 1 8.16 1.25 12.42
N ARG A 2 8.97 2.21 11.97
CA ARG A 2 8.48 3.58 11.67
C ARG A 2 7.73 3.57 10.33
N PRO A 3 6.53 4.20 10.25
CA PRO A 3 5.82 4.31 8.99
C PRO A 3 6.65 5.17 8.03
N TRP A 4 6.77 4.73 6.78
CA TRP A 4 7.42 5.54 5.76
C TRP A 4 6.53 6.72 5.40
N ARG A 5 5.26 6.43 5.07
CA ARG A 5 4.26 7.44 4.71
C ARG A 5 2.87 7.00 5.15
N ARG A 6 1.98 7.97 5.30
CA ARG A 6 0.57 7.81 5.62
C ARG A 6 -0.26 8.72 4.73
N THR A 7 -1.37 8.23 4.22
CA THR A 7 -2.46 9.01 3.63
C THR A 7 -3.63 9.05 4.61
N ALA A 8 -4.75 9.63 4.19
CA ALA A 8 -5.98 9.67 4.97
C ALA A 8 -6.41 8.26 5.42
N HIS A 9 -6.33 7.25 4.55
CA HIS A 9 -6.82 5.91 4.88
C HIS A 9 -5.71 4.86 5.08
N PHE A 10 -4.58 5.01 4.38
CA PHE A 10 -3.56 3.97 4.31
C PHE A 10 -2.23 4.40 4.91
N VAL A 11 -1.46 3.44 5.38
CA VAL A 11 -0.09 3.62 5.88
C VAL A 11 0.81 2.58 5.24
N ILE A 12 1.98 3.00 4.79
CA ILE A 12 2.97 2.11 4.19
C ILE A 12 4.22 2.01 5.07
N TYR A 13 4.71 0.79 5.22
CA TYR A 13 5.96 0.47 5.91
C TYR A 13 6.86 -0.29 4.95
N GLY A 14 8.18 -0.10 5.07
CA GLY A 14 9.16 -0.89 4.34
C GLY A 14 10.18 -1.51 5.29
N LYS A 15 10.50 -2.79 5.08
CA LYS A 15 11.59 -3.52 5.75
C LYS A 15 12.59 -3.96 4.70
N PRO A 16 13.90 -3.74 4.89
CA PRO A 16 14.90 -4.38 4.04
C PRO A 16 14.95 -5.86 4.39
N THR A 17 14.75 -6.72 3.39
CA THR A 17 14.78 -8.18 3.56
C THR A 17 15.87 -8.83 2.70
N GLY A 18 16.42 -8.11 1.71
CA GLY A 18 17.50 -8.62 0.85
C GLY A 18 17.08 -9.78 -0.05
N ARG A 19 15.78 -10.03 -0.17
CA ARG A 19 15.16 -11.06 -1.02
C ARG A 19 14.18 -10.39 -1.98
N ASP A 20 13.49 -11.20 -2.77
CA ASP A 20 12.41 -10.74 -3.65
C ASP A 20 11.42 -9.81 -2.97
N ALA A 21 10.93 -8.83 -3.73
CA ALA A 21 9.94 -7.86 -3.28
C ALA A 21 8.66 -8.54 -2.79
N ARG A 22 8.27 -8.31 -1.52
CA ARG A 22 7.03 -8.84 -0.94
C ARG A 22 6.06 -7.72 -0.59
N LEU A 23 4.77 -8.00 -0.76
CA LEU A 23 3.69 -7.11 -0.35
C LEU A 23 2.84 -7.76 0.75
N GLY A 24 2.86 -7.17 1.94
CA GLY A 24 1.93 -7.46 3.03
C GLY A 24 0.75 -6.49 3.02
N LEU A 25 -0.47 -7.00 3.16
CA LEU A 25 -1.69 -6.20 3.19
C LEU A 25 -2.43 -6.40 4.52
N VAL A 26 -2.58 -5.34 5.30
CA VAL A 26 -3.27 -5.36 6.61
C VAL A 26 -4.55 -4.55 6.50
N ILE A 27 -5.64 -5.20 6.08
CA ILE A 27 -6.95 -4.56 5.89
C ILE A 27 -7.92 -5.08 6.96
N GLY A 28 -8.01 -4.34 8.07
CA GLY A 28 -8.84 -4.73 9.21
C GLY A 28 -10.35 -4.59 8.95
N LYS A 29 -11.15 -5.56 9.43
CA LYS A 29 -12.63 -5.51 9.42
C LYS A 29 -13.16 -4.27 10.14
N LYS A 30 -12.44 -3.76 11.15
CA LYS A 30 -12.78 -2.52 11.89
C LYS A 30 -12.89 -1.30 10.97
N TYR A 31 -12.10 -1.26 9.90
CA TYR A 31 -11.97 -0.10 9.01
C TYR A 31 -12.78 -0.25 7.72
N ALA A 32 -12.78 -1.45 7.14
CA ALA A 32 -13.60 -1.81 6.00
C ALA A 32 -14.51 -3.00 6.38
N ALA A 33 -15.73 -2.69 6.82
CA ALA A 33 -16.68 -3.71 7.30
C ALA A 33 -17.16 -4.66 6.18
N ARG A 34 -17.29 -4.14 4.96
CA ARG A 34 -17.78 -4.90 3.80
C ARG A 34 -16.67 -5.75 3.19
N ALA A 35 -16.93 -7.04 2.95
CA ALA A 35 -15.97 -7.96 2.33
C ALA A 35 -15.55 -7.51 0.93
N VAL A 36 -16.51 -6.99 0.15
CA VAL A 36 -16.28 -6.46 -1.20
C VAL A 36 -15.25 -5.32 -1.20
N THR A 37 -15.40 -4.34 -0.31
CA THR A 37 -14.44 -3.23 -0.17
C THR A 37 -13.05 -3.73 0.20
N ARG A 38 -12.94 -4.70 1.14
CA ARG A 38 -11.65 -5.31 1.50
C ARG A 38 -11.01 -6.02 0.31
N ASN A 39 -11.80 -6.76 -0.46
CA ASN A 39 -11.30 -7.50 -1.63
C ASN A 39 -10.89 -6.55 -2.76
N LEU A 40 -11.65 -5.49 -3.00
CA LEU A 40 -11.31 -4.42 -3.94
C LEU A 40 -9.97 -3.77 -3.57
N VAL A 41 -9.80 -3.31 -2.34
CA VAL A 41 -8.55 -2.71 -1.87
C VAL A 41 -7.37 -3.67 -2.01
N LYS A 42 -7.54 -4.94 -1.62
CA LYS A 42 -6.50 -5.96 -1.78
C LYS A 42 -6.15 -6.20 -3.25
N ARG A 43 -7.13 -6.17 -4.15
CA ARG A 43 -6.93 -6.33 -5.59
C ARG A 43 -6.15 -5.15 -6.16
N LEU A 44 -6.62 -3.93 -5.91
CA LEU A 44 -5.97 -2.68 -6.36
C LEU A 44 -4.52 -2.58 -5.87
N ALA A 45 -4.27 -2.90 -4.60
CA ALA A 45 -2.92 -2.89 -4.05
C ALA A 45 -1.99 -3.91 -4.71
N ARG A 46 -2.48 -5.13 -4.98
CA ARG A 46 -1.69 -6.16 -5.67
C ARG A 46 -1.42 -5.81 -7.13
N GLU A 47 -2.42 -5.29 -7.84
CA GLU A 47 -2.27 -4.88 -9.23
C GLU A 47 -1.24 -3.74 -9.34
N ALA A 48 -1.37 -2.69 -8.52
CA ALA A 48 -0.42 -1.58 -8.50
C ALA A 48 1.00 -2.01 -8.10
N PHE A 49 1.14 -2.93 -7.14
CA PHE A 49 2.44 -3.48 -6.76
C PHE A 49 3.05 -4.39 -7.83
N ARG A 50 2.23 -5.17 -8.55
CA ARG A 50 2.73 -6.10 -9.58
C ARG A 50 3.48 -5.37 -10.68
N THR A 51 2.95 -4.23 -11.15
CA THR A 51 3.61 -3.40 -12.16
C THR A 51 4.95 -2.82 -11.68
N ARG A 52 5.09 -2.59 -10.38
CA ARG A 52 6.27 -1.95 -9.75
C ARG A 52 7.16 -2.95 -9.00
N ARG A 53 6.93 -4.25 -9.13
CA ARG A 53 7.62 -5.29 -8.33
C ARG A 53 9.15 -5.18 -8.45
N ALA A 54 9.65 -4.84 -9.63
CA ALA A 54 11.07 -4.66 -9.89
C ALA A 54 11.68 -3.50 -9.07
N GLU A 55 10.94 -2.41 -8.89
CA GLU A 55 11.39 -1.24 -8.12
C GLU A 55 11.52 -1.53 -6.61
N PHE A 56 10.80 -2.54 -6.12
CA PHE A 56 10.79 -2.93 -4.71
C PHE A 56 11.72 -4.11 -4.39
N ALA A 57 12.59 -4.53 -5.32
CA ALA A 57 13.50 -5.64 -5.11
C ALA A 57 14.37 -5.42 -3.85
N GLY A 58 14.47 -6.42 -2.98
CA GLY A 58 15.18 -6.32 -1.70
C GLY A 58 14.34 -5.83 -0.51
N TRP A 59 13.08 -5.44 -0.72
CA TRP A 59 12.22 -4.84 0.30
C TRP A 59 10.89 -5.57 0.51
N ASP A 60 10.50 -5.71 1.77
CA ASP A 60 9.15 -6.09 2.17
C ASP A 60 8.33 -4.82 2.43
N ILE A 61 7.28 -4.62 1.64
CA ILE A 61 6.36 -3.50 1.73
C ILE A 61 5.09 -3.96 2.47
N LEU A 62 4.70 -3.26 3.52
CA LEU A 62 3.46 -3.51 4.26
C LEU A 62 2.52 -2.33 4.09
N LEU A 63 1.35 -2.55 3.49
CA LEU A 63 0.27 -1.58 3.40
C LEU A 63 -0.80 -1.90 4.45
N ARG A 64 -1.06 -0.96 5.35
CA ARG A 64 -2.07 -1.07 6.41
C ARG A 64 -3.18 -0.06 6.19
N LEU A 65 -4.44 -0.51 6.24
CA LEU A 65 -5.60 0.37 6.36
C LEU A 65 -5.76 0.77 7.84
N HIS A 66 -5.75 2.07 8.12
CA HIS A 66 -5.83 2.60 9.49
C HIS A 66 -7.04 3.50 9.74
N ALA A 67 -7.72 3.99 8.70
CA ALA A 67 -8.93 4.80 8.83
C ALA A 67 -10.14 4.11 8.19
N ARG A 68 -11.33 4.44 8.70
CA ARG A 68 -12.61 3.96 8.16
C ARG A 68 -12.98 4.76 6.92
N PHE A 69 -13.53 4.09 5.91
CA PHE A 69 -14.24 4.78 4.83
C PHE A 69 -15.58 5.28 5.35
N ASP A 70 -15.90 6.55 5.10
CA ASP A 70 -17.15 7.13 5.55
C ASP A 70 -18.33 6.48 4.81
N LYS A 71 -19.22 5.84 5.58
CA LYS A 71 -20.39 5.14 5.05
C LYS A 71 -21.42 6.11 4.46
N LYS A 72 -21.44 7.38 4.92
CA LYS A 72 -22.38 8.39 4.44
C LYS A 72 -21.98 8.97 3.09
N ALA A 73 -20.68 9.14 2.84
CA ALA A 73 -20.17 9.61 1.55
C ALA A 73 -20.23 8.54 0.45
N MET A 74 -20.33 7.25 0.83
CA MET A 74 -20.18 6.11 -0.09
C MET A 74 -21.24 5.03 0.16
N PRO A 75 -22.47 5.21 -0.35
CA PRO A 75 -23.57 4.28 -0.12
C PRO A 75 -23.26 2.87 -0.64
N SER A 76 -22.60 2.75 -1.80
CA SER A 76 -22.28 1.45 -2.42
C SER A 76 -20.87 0.92 -2.08
N ALA A 77 -20.79 -0.38 -1.80
CA ALA A 77 -19.60 -1.11 -1.35
C ALA A 77 -18.46 -1.16 -2.39
N ALA A 78 -18.80 -0.94 -3.66
CA ALA A 78 -17.93 -0.97 -4.83
C ALA A 78 -18.24 0.21 -5.76
N SER A 79 -18.65 1.36 -5.21
CA SER A 79 -18.88 2.53 -6.04
C SER A 79 -17.59 2.90 -6.77
N ALA A 80 -17.70 3.26 -8.06
CA ALA A 80 -16.55 3.71 -8.84
C ALA A 80 -15.75 4.84 -8.15
N PRO A 81 -16.38 5.80 -7.44
CA PRO A 81 -15.65 6.81 -6.65
C PRO A 81 -14.80 6.22 -5.51
N LEU A 82 -15.28 5.19 -4.81
CA LEU A 82 -14.51 4.52 -3.75
C LEU A 82 -13.32 3.76 -4.33
N ALA A 83 -13.53 3.05 -5.45
CA ALA A 83 -12.46 2.37 -6.15
C ALA A 83 -11.38 3.37 -6.61
N ALA A 84 -11.79 4.48 -7.22
CA ALA A 84 -10.89 5.53 -7.69
C ALA A 84 -10.12 6.19 -6.55
N LEU A 85 -10.78 6.51 -5.43
CA LEU A 85 -10.14 7.08 -4.25
C LEU A 85 -9.10 6.12 -3.65
N CYS A 86 -9.48 4.85 -3.45
CA CYS A 86 -8.55 3.84 -2.95
C CYS A 86 -7.37 3.66 -3.90
N ALA A 87 -7.62 3.51 -5.19
CA ALA A 87 -6.59 3.32 -6.21
C ALA A 87 -5.63 4.52 -6.27
N GLY A 88 -6.17 5.75 -6.17
CA GLY A 88 -5.37 6.97 -6.11
C GLY A 88 -4.43 7.00 -4.92
N GLU A 89 -4.96 6.82 -3.71
CA GLU A 89 -4.14 6.82 -2.49
C GLU A 89 -3.09 5.70 -2.47
N ILE A 90 -3.47 4.49 -2.88
CA ILE A 90 -2.56 3.34 -2.94
C ILE A 90 -1.41 3.63 -3.93
N ARG A 91 -1.74 4.14 -5.12
CA ARG A 91 -0.75 4.47 -6.14
C ARG A 91 0.20 5.54 -5.66
N GLU A 92 -0.32 6.60 -5.05
CA GLU A 92 0.50 7.67 -4.47
C GLU A 92 1.45 7.13 -3.39
N LEU A 93 0.96 6.30 -2.46
CA LEU A 93 1.79 5.69 -1.43
C LEU A 93 2.88 4.80 -2.01
N LEU A 94 2.54 4.00 -3.01
CA LEU A 94 3.51 3.15 -3.70
C LEU A 94 4.55 3.98 -4.45
N ASP A 95 4.17 5.08 -5.11
CA ASP A 95 5.12 5.98 -5.80
C ASP A 95 6.08 6.66 -4.81
N ARG A 96 5.57 7.04 -3.65
CA ARG A 96 6.41 7.61 -2.57
C ARG A 96 7.32 6.53 -1.97
N ALA A 97 6.82 5.30 -1.81
CA ALA A 97 7.60 4.19 -1.28
C ALA A 97 8.69 3.73 -2.25
N ALA A 98 8.43 3.70 -3.55
CA ALA A 98 9.42 3.34 -4.57
C ALA A 98 10.59 4.33 -4.55
N ARG A 99 10.30 5.63 -4.46
CA ARG A 99 11.32 6.68 -4.28
C ARG A 99 12.12 6.50 -2.99
N GLU A 100 11.45 6.14 -1.89
CA GLU A 100 12.11 5.88 -0.61
C GLU A 100 13.00 4.61 -0.68
N VAL A 101 12.58 3.56 -1.40
CA VAL A 101 13.41 2.39 -1.69
C VAL A 101 14.61 2.77 -2.53
N ALA A 102 14.42 3.49 -3.64
CA ALA A 102 15.52 3.92 -4.51
C ALA A 102 16.55 4.75 -3.74
N ARG A 103 16.08 5.70 -2.91
CA ARG A 103 16.93 6.52 -2.04
C ARG A 103 17.72 5.67 -1.04
N ARG A 104 17.09 4.66 -0.43
CA ARG A 104 17.75 3.77 0.55
C ARG A 104 18.65 2.73 -0.10
N ASN A 105 18.35 2.28 -1.32
CA ASN A 105 19.22 1.42 -2.11
C ASN A 105 20.48 2.17 -2.54
N GLY A 106 20.35 3.42 -3.00
CA GLY A 106 21.50 4.27 -3.30
C GLY A 106 22.33 4.67 -2.07
N ALA A 107 21.70 4.74 -0.89
CA ALA A 107 22.38 4.98 0.38
C ALA A 107 22.95 3.71 1.04
N LYS A 108 22.74 2.52 0.46
CA LYS A 108 23.39 1.29 0.90
C LYS A 108 24.70 1.17 0.11
N PRO A 109 25.86 1.61 0.64
CA PRO A 109 27.13 1.29 -0.01
C PRO A 109 27.26 -0.23 -0.05
N ALA A 110 27.90 -0.73 -1.10
CA ALA A 110 28.37 -2.10 -1.22
C ALA A 110 28.90 -2.56 0.14
N SER A 111 28.22 -3.51 0.76
CA SER A 111 28.75 -4.23 1.92
C SER A 111 28.88 -5.66 1.43
N GLU A 112 30.08 -5.88 0.90
CA GLU A 112 30.73 -7.17 0.65
C GLU A 112 30.79 -8.01 1.93
#